data_AF-A0A4Q5QP18-F1
#
_entry.id   AF-A0A4Q5QP18-F1
#
_cell.length_a   1.000
_cell.length_b   1.000
_cell.length_c   1.000
_cell.angle_alpha   90.00
_cell.angle_beta   90.00
_cell.angle_gamma   90.00
#
_symmetry.space_group_name_H-M   'P 1'
#
loop_
_entity.id
_entity.type
_entity.pdbx_description
1 polymer ?
#
loop_
_entity_poly.entity_id
_entity_poly.type
_entity_poly.pdbx_seq_one_letter_code
_entity_poly.pdbx_strand_id
1 'polypeptide(L)'
;MKKFIFIILACAMVQAASAQTAQPKYSNLDASPADILYYPLRAANVKKGDNTNPVIKIIYSRPSKKGRTIFGVLEKYDTVWRLG
;
A
#
# COMPACT_ATOMS: atom_id res chain seq x y z
N MET A 1 -51.36 7.42 -13.33
CA MET A 1 -50.45 7.56 -12.17
C MET A 1 -49.50 6.37 -12.00
N LYS A 2 -49.99 5.12 -11.92
CA LYS A 2 -49.13 3.92 -11.76
C LYS A 2 -48.06 3.72 -12.86
N LYS A 3 -48.38 4.05 -14.11
CA LYS A 3 -47.44 3.99 -15.25
C LYS A 3 -46.29 4.99 -15.14
N PHE A 4 -46.57 6.20 -14.64
CA PHE A 4 -45.54 7.23 -14.40
C PHE A 4 -44.61 6.86 -13.24
N ILE A 5 -45.15 6.25 -12.18
CA ILE A 5 -44.36 5.72 -11.07
C ILE A 5 -43.40 4.62 -11.54
N PHE A 6 -43.85 3.73 -12.42
CA PHE A 6 -43.00 2.69 -13.01
C PHE A 6 -41.85 3.26 -13.84
N ILE A 7 -42.09 4.32 -14.61
CA ILE A 7 -41.06 4.98 -15.42
C ILE A 7 -40.02 5.67 -14.52
N ILE A 8 -40.47 6.34 -13.45
CA ILE A 8 -39.56 6.97 -12.48
C ILE A 8 -38.70 5.92 -11.77
N LEU A 9 -39.29 4.80 -11.37
CA LEU A 9 -38.57 3.71 -10.71
C LEU A 9 -37.54 3.05 -11.64
N ALA A 10 -37.89 2.85 -12.92
CA ALA A 10 -36.96 2.34 -13.92
C ALA A 10 -35.79 3.31 -14.17
N CYS A 11 -36.07 4.61 -14.23
CA CYS A 11 -35.05 5.64 -14.41
C CYS A 11 -34.11 5.77 -13.20
N ALA A 12 -34.62 5.55 -11.98
CA ALA A 12 -33.79 5.51 -10.77
C ALA A 12 -32.87 4.28 -10.74
N MET A 13 -33.32 3.12 -11.22
CA MET A 13 -32.50 1.91 -11.33
C MET A 13 -31.33 2.08 -12.32
N VAL A 14 -31.57 2.71 -13.47
CA VAL A 14 -30.51 2.96 -14.48
C VAL A 14 -29.42 3.88 -13.91
N GLN A 15 -29.80 4.90 -13.13
CA GLN A 15 -28.84 5.79 -12.48
C GLN A 15 -28.03 5.09 -11.39
N ALA A 16 -28.65 4.23 -10.58
CA ALA A 16 -27.96 3.44 -9.56
C ALA A 16 -26.93 2.47 -10.14
N ALA A 17 -27.21 1.88 -11.31
CA ALA A 17 -26.25 1.01 -12.02
C ALA A 17 -25.02 1.78 -12.50
N SER A 18 -25.19 3.03 -12.95
CA SER A 18 -24.08 3.87 -13.43
C SER A 18 -23.13 4.31 -12.30
N ALA A 19 -23.61 4.42 -11.07
CA ALA A 19 -22.82 4.81 -9.89
C ALA A 19 -21.78 3.75 -9.46
N GLN A 20 -21.94 2.49 -9.89
CA GLN A 20 -21.02 1.40 -9.55
C GLN A 20 -19.79 1.30 -10.48
N THR A 21 -19.69 2.17 -11.49
CA THR A 21 -18.58 2.14 -12.47
C THR A 21 -17.30 2.82 -12.00
N ALA A 22 -17.35 3.55 -10.88
CA ALA A 22 -16.17 4.15 -10.27
C ALA A 22 -15.32 3.05 -9.61
N GLN A 23 -14.34 2.54 -10.36
CA GLN A 23 -13.30 1.66 -9.81
C GLN A 23 -12.61 2.38 -8.65
N PRO A 24 -12.49 1.75 -7.46
CA PRO A 24 -11.74 2.34 -6.37
C PRO A 24 -10.29 2.57 -6.81
N LYS A 25 -9.87 3.84 -6.81
CA LYS A 25 -8.49 4.21 -7.14
C LYS A 25 -7.61 3.88 -5.95
N TYR A 26 -7.05 2.67 -5.95
CA TYR A 26 -6.04 2.30 -4.99
C TYR A 26 -4.75 3.09 -5.25
N SER A 27 -4.05 3.42 -4.17
CA SER A 27 -2.68 3.89 -4.26
C SER A 27 -1.82 2.82 -4.94
N ASN A 28 -0.79 3.26 -5.67
CA ASN A 28 0.18 2.34 -6.25
C ASN A 28 0.86 1.52 -5.16
N LEU A 29 1.16 0.26 -5.45
CA LEU A 29 1.94 -0.59 -4.57
C LEU A 29 3.32 0.02 -4.34
N ASP A 30 3.80 -0.05 -3.09
CA ASP A 30 5.13 0.42 -2.75
C ASP A 30 6.20 -0.35 -3.57
N ALA A 31 7.12 0.41 -4.14
CA ALA A 31 8.23 -0.07 -4.92
C ALA A 31 9.20 -0.95 -4.10
N SER A 32 9.33 -0.63 -2.81
CA SER A 32 10.30 -1.24 -1.90
C SER A 32 9.67 -1.40 -0.52
N PRO A 33 8.83 -2.43 -0.33
CA PRO A 33 8.19 -2.69 0.95
C PRO A 33 9.23 -2.76 2.08
N ALA A 34 8.93 -2.09 3.19
CA ALA A 34 9.72 -2.15 4.40
C ALA A 34 9.00 -3.02 5.45
N ASP A 35 9.72 -3.97 6.02
CA ASP A 35 9.29 -4.71 7.19
C ASP A 35 9.77 -3.98 8.44
N ILE A 36 8.85 -3.68 9.35
CA ILE A 36 9.15 -2.92 10.56
C ILE A 36 8.80 -3.78 11.78
N LEU A 37 9.79 -3.97 12.65
CA LEU A 37 9.64 -4.68 13.92
C LEU A 37 9.93 -3.73 15.08
N TYR A 38 9.09 -3.78 16.10
CA TYR A 38 9.22 -2.98 17.31
C TYR A 38 9.49 -3.88 18.50
N TYR A 39 10.33 -3.42 19.43
CA TYR A 39 10.46 -4.00 20.75
C TYR A 39 10.07 -2.96 21.81
N PRO A 40 9.20 -3.31 22.77
CA PRO A 40 8.40 -4.54 22.84
C PRO A 40 7.39 -4.65 21.67
N LEU A 41 7.04 -5.88 21.26
CA LEU A 41 6.17 -6.16 20.10
C LEU A 41 4.83 -5.41 20.11
N ARG A 42 4.29 -5.14 21.30
CA ARG A 42 3.01 -4.43 21.48
C ARG A 42 3.11 -2.92 21.27
N ALA A 43 4.31 -2.36 21.17
CA ALA A 43 4.52 -0.94 20.95
C ALA A 43 3.99 -0.42 19.59
N ALA A 44 3.73 -1.32 18.63
CA ALA A 44 3.08 -0.94 17.37
C ALA A 44 1.56 -0.72 17.51
N ASN A 45 0.92 -1.35 18.51
CA ASN A 45 -0.52 -1.34 18.71
C ASN A 45 -0.86 -0.97 20.16
N VAL A 46 -0.45 0.23 20.56
CA VAL A 46 -0.66 0.75 21.90
C VAL A 46 -2.14 1.13 22.07
N LYS A 47 -2.81 0.51 23.04
CA LYS A 47 -4.18 0.91 23.43
C LYS A 47 -4.11 2.20 24.25
N LYS A 48 -5.16 3.02 24.16
CA LYS A 48 -5.25 4.27 24.93
C LYS A 48 -5.16 3.96 26.44
N GLY A 49 -4.09 4.41 27.09
CA GLY A 49 -3.79 4.14 28.51
C GLY A 49 -2.60 3.21 28.76
N ASP A 50 -2.02 2.63 27.70
CA ASP A 50 -0.87 1.74 27.80
C ASP A 50 0.42 2.55 27.50
N ASN A 51 1.40 2.57 28.41
CA ASN A 51 2.65 3.36 28.25
C ASN A 51 3.76 2.55 27.56
N THR A 52 3.37 1.64 26.67
CA THR A 52 4.29 0.73 26.00
C THR A 52 4.98 1.44 24.83
N ASN A 53 6.05 2.18 25.11
CA ASN A 53 6.84 2.88 24.10
C ASN A 53 7.81 1.92 23.40
N PRO A 54 8.02 2.08 22.07
CA PRO A 54 9.02 1.30 21.36
C PRO A 54 10.42 1.72 21.81
N VAL A 55 11.14 0.79 22.42
CA VAL A 55 12.54 0.95 22.85
C VAL A 55 13.48 0.73 21.68
N ILE A 56 13.15 -0.25 20.82
CA ILE A 56 13.94 -0.59 19.64
C ILE A 56 13.02 -0.64 18.44
N LYS A 57 13.47 -0.07 17.32
CA LYS A 57 12.82 -0.16 16.01
C LYS A 57 13.82 -0.75 15.02
N ILE A 58 13.45 -1.88 14.43
CA ILE A 58 14.19 -2.52 13.35
C ILE A 58 13.39 -2.28 12.07
N ILE A 59 14.04 -1.69 11.06
CA ILE A 59 13.46 -1.46 9.75
C ILE A 59 14.31 -2.26 8.76
N TYR A 60 13.69 -3.19 8.05
CA TYR A 60 14.33 -3.98 7.02
C TYR A 60 13.63 -3.74 5.69
N SER A 61 14.32 -3.13 4.73
CA SER A 61 13.76 -2.92 3.39
C SER A 61 13.98 -4.14 2.51
N ARG A 62 12.96 -4.53 1.74
CA ARG A 62 13.05 -5.54 0.68
C ARG A 62 12.95 -4.86 -0.69
N PRO A 63 14.00 -4.17 -1.15
CA PRO A 63 13.97 -3.48 -2.44
C PRO A 63 13.89 -4.49 -3.58
N SER A 64 12.94 -4.28 -4.49
CA SER A 64 12.82 -5.10 -5.68
C SER A 64 13.87 -4.72 -6.74
N LYS A 65 14.44 -5.72 -7.43
CA LYS A 65 15.38 -5.50 -8.55
C LYS A 65 14.73 -4.67 -9.67
N LYS A 66 13.42 -4.82 -9.89
CA LYS A 66 12.62 -4.09 -10.91
C LYS A 66 13.28 -4.05 -12.30
N GLY A 67 13.79 -5.19 -12.75
CA GLY A 67 14.46 -5.30 -14.06
C GLY A 67 15.83 -4.59 -14.16
N ARG A 68 16.34 -4.00 -13.08
CA ARG A 68 17.66 -3.34 -13.08
C ARG A 68 18.78 -4.38 -13.13
N THR A 69 19.74 -4.18 -14.02
CA THR A 69 21.00 -4.93 -14.01
C THR A 69 21.90 -4.32 -12.94
N ILE A 70 22.09 -5.03 -11.83
CA ILE A 70 22.88 -4.54 -10.69
C ILE A 70 24.37 -4.70 -11.01
N PHE A 71 24.81 -5.93 -11.24
CA PHE A 71 26.20 -6.23 -11.52
C PHE A 71 26.56 -5.95 -12.97
N GLY A 72 27.66 -5.25 -13.18
CA GLY A 72 28.15 -4.81 -14.49
C GLY A 72 27.63 -3.45 -14.96
N VAL A 73 26.62 -2.87 -14.30
CA VAL A 73 26.09 -1.54 -14.64
C VAL A 73 26.09 -0.63 -13.41
N LEU A 74 25.25 -0.94 -12.42
CA LEU A 74 25.19 -0.16 -11.17
C LEU A 74 26.48 -0.36 -10.38
N GLU A 75 26.90 -1.62 -10.31
CA GLU A 75 28.09 -2.05 -9.60
C GLU A 75 29.06 -2.68 -10.59
N LYS A 76 30.12 -1.95 -10.95
CA LYS A 76 31.02 -2.28 -12.06
C LYS A 76 31.97 -3.40 -11.68
N TYR A 77 32.11 -4.38 -12.56
CA TYR A 77 33.14 -5.41 -12.39
C TYR A 77 34.54 -4.79 -12.33
N ASP A 78 35.45 -5.46 -11.63
CA ASP A 78 36.87 -5.10 -11.50
C ASP A 78 37.15 -3.73 -10.87
N THR A 79 36.16 -3.18 -10.15
CA THR A 79 36.34 -1.96 -9.35
C THR A 79 36.17 -2.26 -7.87
N VAL A 80 36.98 -1.63 -7.03
CA VAL A 80 36.86 -1.77 -5.58
C VAL A 80 35.62 -1.01 -5.12
N TRP A 81 34.63 -1.72 -4.58
CA TRP A 81 33.44 -1.11 -4.00
C TRP A 81 33.62 -0.88 -2.51
N ARG A 82 33.00 0.18 -2.00
CA ARG A 82 32.85 0.39 -0.56
C ARG A 82 31.46 -0.10 -0.17
N LEU A 83 31.40 -1.09 0.70
CA LEU A 83 30.17 -1.48 1.40
C LEU A 83 29.91 -0.42 2.48
N GLY A 84 28.89 0.42 2.26
CA GLY A 84 28.43 1.45 3.19
C GLY A 84 26.93 1.61 3.11
#